data_AF-W4HPZ5-F1
#
_entry.id   AF-W4HPZ5-F1
#
_cell.length_a   1.000
_cell.length_b   1.000
_cell.length_c   1.000
_cell.angle_alpha   90.00
_cell.angle_beta   90.00
_cell.angle_gamma   90.00
#
_symmetry.space_group_name_H-M   'P 1'
#
loop_
_entity.id
_entity.type
_entity.pdbx_description
1 polymer ?
#
loop_
_entity_poly.entity_id
_entity_poly.type
_entity_poly.pdbx_seq_one_letter_code
_entity_poly.pdbx_strand_id
1 'polypeptide(L)'
;MEPKTVRRGTGQPPLRPDTVSCITNALVAGTEVLTLDGALPVDVLGPGDRVITRDSGMATLIEVRHRRLERDVVRIRAGSLGNARPDRDVLMPATQEVLIRDWRAMALFGRQQALIPVSRLVDGEFVHHAGRADVVLVELIFDAPHILYADGLEVAAAQPISQIA
;
A
#
# COMPACT_ATOMS: atom_id res chain seq x y z
N MET A 1 3.50 -31.26 29.89
CA MET A 1 3.96 -30.03 29.22
C MET A 1 2.76 -29.42 28.52
N GLU A 2 2.20 -28.34 29.08
CA GLU A 2 1.16 -27.56 28.41
C GLU A 2 1.78 -26.64 27.36
N PRO A 3 1.16 -26.45 26.19
CA PRO A 3 1.64 -25.48 25.22
C PRO A 3 1.31 -24.07 25.71
N LYS A 4 2.32 -23.21 25.76
CA LYS A 4 2.12 -21.77 25.98
C LYS A 4 1.46 -21.16 24.74
N THR A 5 0.19 -20.83 24.86
CA THR A 5 -0.55 -20.00 23.89
C THR A 5 0.13 -18.63 23.79
N VAL A 6 0.77 -18.34 22.65
CA VAL A 6 1.30 -17.02 22.34
C VAL A 6 0.13 -16.09 22.04
N ARG A 7 -0.19 -15.23 23.00
CA ARG A 7 -1.14 -14.12 22.87
C ARG A 7 -0.67 -13.21 21.72
N ARG A 8 -1.45 -13.11 20.64
CA ARG A 8 -1.26 -12.10 19.59
C ARG A 8 -1.27 -10.72 20.26
N GLY A 9 -0.16 -9.99 20.14
CA GLY A 9 -0.15 -8.58 20.46
C GLY A 9 -1.16 -7.89 19.55
N THR A 10 -2.10 -7.15 20.16
CA THR A 10 -2.95 -6.17 19.50
C THR A 10 -2.03 -5.22 18.74
N GLY A 11 -1.87 -5.47 17.43
CA GLY A 11 -1.06 -4.64 16.55
C GLY A 11 -1.72 -3.28 16.49
N GLN A 12 -1.11 -2.29 17.14
CA GLN A 12 -1.48 -0.90 16.96
C GLN A 12 -1.35 -0.60 15.46
N PRO A 13 -2.36 0.01 14.82
CA PRO A 13 -2.26 0.36 13.41
C PRO A 13 -0.99 1.21 13.22
N PRO A 14 -0.25 1.00 12.11
CA PRO A 14 0.95 1.77 11.86
C PRO A 14 0.62 3.27 11.91
N LEU A 15 1.45 4.02 12.63
CA LEU A 15 1.32 5.47 12.76
C LEU A 15 1.37 6.11 11.36
N ARG A 16 0.37 6.91 11.05
CA ARG A 16 0.39 7.85 9.93
C ARG A 16 0.88 9.19 10.49
N PRO A 17 1.93 9.82 9.95
CA PRO A 17 2.32 11.16 10.39
C PRO A 17 1.18 12.17 10.14
N ASP A 18 0.83 12.94 11.18
CA ASP A 18 -0.37 13.79 11.30
C ASP A 18 -0.45 15.03 10.36
N THR A 19 0.21 15.04 9.20
CA THR A 19 0.37 16.29 8.41
C THR A 19 -0.29 16.27 7.02
N VAL A 20 -1.01 15.22 6.62
CA VAL A 20 -1.64 15.25 5.29
C VAL A 20 -3.06 14.65 5.30
N SER A 21 -4.03 15.50 5.60
CA SER A 21 -5.48 15.23 5.52
C SER A 21 -6.01 14.99 4.09
N CYS A 22 -5.14 14.73 3.11
CA CYS A 22 -5.48 14.58 1.70
C CYS A 22 -4.69 13.49 0.95
N ILE A 23 -3.96 12.61 1.65
CA ILE A 23 -3.36 11.44 0.98
C ILE A 23 -4.49 10.49 0.63
N THR A 24 -4.84 10.43 -0.65
CA THR A 24 -5.63 9.32 -1.17
C THR A 24 -4.68 8.29 -1.75
N ASN A 25 -4.55 7.15 -1.06
CA ASN A 25 -3.83 5.99 -1.59
C ASN A 25 -4.54 5.48 -2.84
N ALA A 26 -3.78 5.20 -3.87
CA ALA A 26 -4.27 4.71 -5.14
C ALA A 26 -3.17 3.94 -5.86
N LEU A 27 -3.58 2.90 -6.58
CA LEU A 27 -2.69 2.07 -7.38
C LEU A 27 -2.64 2.61 -8.81
N VAL A 28 -1.54 2.36 -9.52
CA VAL A 28 -1.48 2.67 -10.96
C VAL A 28 -2.18 1.54 -11.72
N ALA A 29 -2.92 1.87 -12.77
CA ALA A 29 -3.44 0.89 -13.73
C ALA A 29 -2.34 -0.12 -14.14
N GLY A 30 -2.69 -1.40 -14.18
CA GLY A 30 -1.78 -2.52 -14.41
C GLY A 30 -1.09 -3.08 -13.15
N THR A 31 -1.19 -2.43 -11.99
CA THR A 31 -0.67 -2.98 -10.73
C THR A 31 -1.38 -4.29 -10.40
N GLU A 32 -0.63 -5.37 -10.16
CA GLU A 32 -1.20 -6.65 -9.78
C GLU A 32 -1.52 -6.66 -8.28
N VAL A 33 -2.75 -7.00 -7.93
CA VAL A 33 -3.26 -7.10 -6.56
C VAL A 33 -3.55 -8.55 -6.23
N LEU A 34 -3.14 -9.01 -5.06
CA LEU A 34 -3.42 -10.37 -4.62
C LEU A 34 -4.89 -10.53 -4.21
N THR A 35 -5.60 -11.42 -4.87
CA THR A 35 -7.01 -11.75 -4.61
C THR A 35 -7.17 -13.24 -4.29
N LEU A 36 -8.39 -13.67 -3.92
CA LEU A 36 -8.69 -15.10 -3.76
C LEU A 36 -8.55 -15.90 -5.07
N ASP A 37 -8.68 -15.24 -6.21
CA ASP A 37 -8.56 -15.86 -7.54
C ASP A 37 -7.13 -15.77 -8.10
N GLY A 38 -6.17 -15.30 -7.30
CA GLY A 38 -4.77 -15.10 -7.67
C GLY A 38 -4.39 -13.63 -7.78
N ALA A 39 -3.20 -13.37 -8.34
CA ALA A 39 -2.76 -12.00 -8.63
C ALA A 39 -3.50 -11.51 -9.89
N LEU A 40 -4.33 -10.48 -9.73
CA LEU A 40 -5.10 -9.89 -10.82
C LEU A 40 -4.72 -8.41 -11.00
N PRO A 41 -4.69 -7.89 -12.24
CA PRO A 41 -4.47 -6.46 -12.45
C PRO A 41 -5.60 -5.67 -11.80
N VAL A 42 -5.27 -4.54 -11.20
CA VAL A 42 -6.24 -3.68 -10.50
C VAL A 42 -7.37 -3.21 -11.42
N ASP A 43 -7.13 -3.16 -12.73
CA ASP A 43 -8.08 -2.72 -13.75
C ASP A 43 -9.32 -3.61 -13.89
N VAL A 44 -9.23 -4.88 -13.48
CA VAL A 44 -10.35 -5.83 -13.60
C VAL A 44 -11.13 -6.00 -12.31
N LEU A 45 -10.68 -5.35 -11.22
CA LEU A 45 -11.35 -5.45 -9.92
C LEU A 45 -12.59 -4.56 -9.87
N GLY A 46 -13.62 -5.06 -9.19
CA GLY A 46 -14.87 -4.36 -8.98
C GLY A 46 -15.45 -4.57 -7.58
N PRO A 47 -16.54 -3.84 -7.24
CA PRO A 47 -17.29 -4.07 -6.02
C PRO A 47 -17.73 -5.54 -5.87
N GLY A 48 -17.54 -6.11 -4.69
CA GLY A 48 -17.83 -7.51 -4.38
C GLY A 48 -16.63 -8.45 -4.50
N ASP A 49 -15.55 -8.04 -5.17
CA ASP A 49 -14.35 -8.86 -5.28
C ASP A 49 -13.62 -8.99 -3.94
N ARG A 50 -12.98 -10.14 -3.75
CA ARG A 50 -12.34 -10.53 -2.49
C ARG A 50 -10.83 -10.41 -2.61
N VAL A 51 -10.29 -9.36 -2.00
CA VAL A 51 -8.87 -9.01 -2.02
C VAL A 51 -8.19 -9.58 -0.77
N ILE A 52 -7.00 -10.17 -0.93
CA ILE A 52 -6.20 -10.65 0.19
C ILE A 52 -5.57 -9.45 0.89
N THR A 53 -5.77 -9.37 2.20
CA THR A 53 -5.23 -8.30 3.03
C THR A 53 -4.30 -8.87 4.09
N ARG A 54 -3.32 -8.06 4.50
CA ARG A 54 -2.37 -8.47 5.53
C ARG A 54 -3.01 -8.57 6.91
N ASP A 55 -3.94 -7.69 7.21
CA ASP A 55 -4.48 -7.46 8.55
C ASP A 55 -5.72 -8.32 8.85
N SER A 56 -6.62 -8.51 7.90
CA SER A 56 -7.85 -9.31 8.05
C SER A 56 -7.81 -10.64 7.28
N GLY A 57 -6.77 -10.90 6.49
CA GLY A 57 -6.64 -12.08 5.63
C GLY A 57 -7.37 -11.90 4.31
N MET A 58 -8.61 -11.41 4.33
CA MET A 58 -9.38 -11.05 3.14
C MET A 58 -10.35 -9.91 3.48
N ALA A 59 -10.59 -9.03 2.51
CA ALA A 59 -11.60 -8.00 2.56
C ALA A 59 -12.35 -7.89 1.23
N THR A 60 -13.63 -7.50 1.30
CA THR A 60 -14.50 -7.34 0.13
C THR A 60 -14.46 -5.89 -0.34
N LEU A 61 -14.19 -5.67 -1.63
CA LEU A 61 -14.26 -4.35 -2.23
C LEU A 61 -15.69 -3.80 -2.18
N ILE A 62 -15.84 -2.57 -1.71
CA ILE A 62 -17.12 -1.85 -1.69
C ILE A 62 -17.25 -0.95 -2.92
N GLU A 63 -16.16 -0.29 -3.27
CA GLU A 63 -16.13 0.67 -4.35
C GLU A 63 -14.74 0.67 -5.00
N VAL A 64 -14.72 0.88 -6.32
CA VAL A 64 -13.50 1.09 -7.09
C VAL A 64 -13.64 2.41 -7.85
N ARG A 65 -12.67 3.32 -7.69
CA ARG A 65 -12.69 4.63 -8.36
C ARG A 65 -11.49 4.78 -9.29
N HIS A 66 -11.76 5.20 -10.51
CA HIS A 66 -10.73 5.43 -11.52
C HIS A 66 -10.58 6.93 -11.76
N ARG A 67 -9.36 7.45 -11.69
CA ARG A 67 -9.06 8.84 -12.03
C ARG A 67 -7.79 8.94 -12.84
N ARG A 68 -7.88 9.58 -14.02
CA ARG A 68 -6.72 9.92 -14.83
C ARG A 68 -6.25 11.33 -14.46
N LEU A 69 -5.01 11.46 -14.03
CA LEU A 69 -4.49 12.73 -13.54
C LEU A 69 -2.95 12.72 -13.49
N GLU A 70 -2.35 13.89 -13.69
CA GLU A 70 -0.90 14.04 -13.55
C GLU A 70 -0.48 14.01 -12.07
N ARG A 71 0.47 13.14 -11.73
CA ARG A 71 1.06 13.05 -10.38
C ARG A 71 2.55 12.85 -10.43
N ASP A 72 3.20 13.28 -9.36
CA ASP A 72 4.56 12.85 -9.05
C ASP A 72 4.55 11.35 -8.78
N VAL A 73 5.39 10.63 -9.51
CA VAL A 73 5.53 9.17 -9.41
C VAL A 73 6.93 8.82 -8.95
N VAL A 74 7.02 7.69 -8.24
CA VAL A 74 8.28 7.12 -7.79
C VAL A 74 8.42 5.74 -8.41
N ARG A 75 9.61 5.46 -8.94
CA ARG A 75 10.00 4.13 -9.38
C ARG A 75 10.73 3.42 -8.24
N ILE A 76 10.31 2.21 -7.97
CA ILE A 76 10.92 1.30 -7.01
C ILE A 76 11.52 0.15 -7.82
N ARG A 77 12.84 -0.01 -7.76
CA ARG A 77 13.53 -1.08 -8.47
C ARG A 77 13.21 -2.45 -7.86
N ALA A 78 13.17 -3.50 -8.69
CA ALA A 78 13.07 -4.87 -8.20
C ALA A 78 14.13 -5.17 -7.12
N GLY A 79 13.74 -5.87 -6.06
CA GLY A 79 14.64 -6.28 -4.99
C GLY A 79 15.09 -5.18 -4.01
N SER A 80 14.60 -3.94 -4.15
CA SER A 80 15.12 -2.78 -3.41
C SER A 80 14.59 -2.62 -1.98
N LEU A 81 13.46 -3.25 -1.68
CA LEU A 81 12.79 -3.20 -0.38
C LEU A 81 12.90 -4.56 0.31
N GLY A 82 12.63 -4.57 1.62
CA GLY A 82 12.78 -5.75 2.48
C GLY A 82 12.28 -7.07 1.85
N ASN A 83 12.96 -8.17 2.18
CA ASN A 83 12.76 -9.50 1.59
C ASN A 83 12.93 -9.55 0.06
N ALA A 84 13.77 -8.68 -0.51
CA ALA A 84 14.04 -8.60 -1.95
C ALA A 84 12.76 -8.38 -2.79
N ARG A 85 11.87 -7.51 -2.32
CA ARG A 85 10.68 -7.04 -3.03
C ARG A 85 10.89 -5.63 -3.57
N PRO A 86 10.11 -5.16 -4.57
CA PRO A 86 9.18 -5.92 -5.41
C PRO A 86 9.89 -6.92 -6.35
N ASP A 87 9.14 -7.85 -6.95
CA ASP A 87 9.71 -8.88 -7.87
C ASP A 87 10.14 -8.28 -9.22
N ARG A 88 9.55 -7.15 -9.59
CA ARG A 88 9.81 -6.37 -10.78
C ARG A 88 9.83 -4.89 -10.43
N ASP A 89 10.32 -4.06 -11.32
CA ASP A 89 10.24 -2.61 -11.14
C ASP A 89 8.77 -2.16 -11.04
N VAL A 90 8.46 -1.32 -10.07
CA VAL A 90 7.11 -0.80 -9.82
C VAL A 90 7.10 0.72 -9.94
N LEU A 91 6.02 1.26 -10.50
CA LEU A 91 5.73 2.68 -10.51
C LEU A 91 4.55 2.95 -9.58
N MET A 92 4.71 3.86 -8.63
CA MET A 92 3.64 4.23 -7.70
C MET A 92 3.49 5.75 -7.60
N PRO A 93 2.30 6.27 -7.23
CA PRO A 93 2.16 7.65 -6.82
C PRO A 93 3.08 7.95 -5.64
N ALA A 94 3.73 9.11 -5.64
CA ALA A 94 4.63 9.54 -4.57
C ALA A 94 3.96 9.59 -3.18
N THR A 95 2.63 9.71 -3.16
CA THR A 95 1.77 9.74 -1.96
C THR A 95 1.33 8.37 -1.48
N GLN A 96 1.44 7.32 -2.31
CA GLN A 96 1.04 5.96 -1.92
C GLN A 96 1.83 5.53 -0.69
N GLU A 97 1.14 5.03 0.33
CA GLU A 97 1.78 4.52 1.53
C GLU A 97 2.13 3.03 1.36
N VAL A 98 3.38 2.69 1.68
CA VAL A 98 3.90 1.31 1.73
C VAL A 98 4.21 0.96 3.19
N LEU A 99 3.85 -0.25 3.61
CA LEU A 99 4.17 -0.77 4.92
C LEU A 99 5.63 -1.24 4.94
N ILE A 100 6.46 -0.55 5.71
CA ILE A 100 7.85 -0.92 5.96
C ILE A 100 7.94 -1.59 7.33
N ARG A 101 8.64 -2.72 7.38
CA ARG A 101 8.80 -3.57 8.58
C ARG A 101 10.25 -3.97 8.84
N ASP A 102 11.18 -3.20 8.30
CA ASP A 102 12.62 -3.40 8.47
C ASP A 102 13.24 -2.25 9.26
N TRP A 103 14.58 -2.23 9.34
CA TRP A 103 15.35 -1.24 10.08
C TRP A 103 14.98 0.21 9.73
N ARG A 104 14.49 0.49 8.51
CA ARG A 104 14.10 1.84 8.08
C ARG A 104 12.88 2.34 8.83
N ALA A 105 11.94 1.47 9.21
CA ALA A 105 10.79 1.87 10.03
C ALA A 105 11.27 2.41 11.40
N MET A 106 12.28 1.78 11.99
CA MET A 106 12.88 2.25 13.23
C MET A 106 13.67 3.54 13.02
N ALA A 107 14.51 3.60 11.98
CA ALA A 107 15.36 4.76 11.70
C ALA A 107 14.54 6.03 11.36
N LEU A 108 13.46 5.88 10.60
CA LEU A 108 12.65 7.02 10.13
C LEU A 108 11.54 7.40 11.11
N PHE A 109 11.00 6.46 11.90
CA PHE A 109 9.78 6.68 12.71
C PHE A 109 9.85 6.16 14.15
N GLY A 110 10.95 5.51 14.56
CA GLY A 110 11.06 4.97 15.92
C GLY A 110 10.05 3.86 16.23
N ARG A 111 9.65 3.09 15.20
CA ARG A 111 8.65 2.00 15.29
C ARG A 111 9.15 0.76 14.56
N GLN A 112 8.69 -0.42 14.97
CA GLN A 112 9.03 -1.70 14.32
C GLN A 112 8.40 -1.84 12.92
N GLN A 113 7.31 -1.11 12.68
CA GLN A 113 6.66 -1.02 11.38
C GLN A 113 5.98 0.34 11.23
N ALA A 114 5.91 0.85 10.00
CA ALA A 114 5.26 2.12 9.68
C ALA A 114 4.70 2.11 8.25
N LEU A 115 3.57 2.81 8.04
CA LEU A 115 3.10 3.18 6.71
C LEU A 115 3.82 4.45 6.31
N ILE A 116 4.49 4.41 5.16
CA ILE A 116 5.39 5.47 4.73
C ILE A 116 5.02 5.83 3.29
N PRO A 117 4.74 7.10 2.98
CA PRO A 117 4.61 7.56 1.60
C PRO A 117 5.87 7.19 0.80
N VAL A 118 5.72 6.62 -0.39
CA VAL A 118 6.85 6.13 -1.19
C VAL A 118 7.90 7.23 -1.43
N SER A 119 7.48 8.49 -1.56
CA SER A 119 8.39 9.66 -1.65
C SER A 119 9.41 9.76 -0.51
N ARG A 120 9.07 9.32 0.70
CA ARG A 120 9.97 9.32 1.87
C ARG A 120 11.00 8.19 1.83
N LEU A 121 10.85 7.24 0.91
CA LEU A 121 11.78 6.12 0.72
C LEU A 121 12.80 6.39 -0.39
N VAL A 122 12.73 7.53 -1.08
CA VAL A 122 13.63 7.88 -2.16
C VAL A 122 15.07 8.00 -1.64
N ASP A 123 15.96 7.20 -2.23
CA ASP A 123 17.40 7.16 -1.94
C ASP A 123 18.26 7.61 -3.14
N GLY A 124 17.65 7.76 -4.32
CA GLY A 124 18.32 8.17 -5.55
C GLY A 124 19.02 7.04 -6.33
N GLU A 125 19.02 5.81 -5.80
CA GLU A 125 19.66 4.66 -6.44
C GLU A 125 18.64 3.57 -6.77
N PHE A 126 17.93 3.07 -5.76
CA PHE A 126 16.97 1.98 -5.90
C PHE A 126 15.53 2.46 -5.88
N VAL A 127 15.28 3.55 -5.17
CA VAL A 127 13.99 4.24 -5.13
C VAL A 127 14.23 5.68 -5.56
N HIS A 128 13.65 6.09 -6.69
CA HIS A 128 13.90 7.41 -7.24
C HIS A 128 12.63 8.04 -7.83
N HIS A 129 12.57 9.36 -7.75
CA HIS A 129 11.54 10.13 -8.43
C HIS A 129 11.62 9.87 -9.94
N ALA A 130 10.49 9.49 -10.53
CA ALA A 130 10.35 9.29 -11.97
C ALA A 130 9.68 10.50 -12.66
N GLY A 131 9.61 11.64 -11.96
CA GLY A 131 8.99 12.87 -12.43
C GLY A 131 7.47 12.87 -12.33
N ARG A 132 6.83 13.80 -13.05
CA ARG A 132 5.38 13.84 -13.22
C ARG A 132 4.96 12.97 -14.39
N ALA A 133 3.93 12.17 -14.18
CA ALA A 133 3.33 11.34 -15.21
C ALA A 133 1.81 11.44 -15.18
N ASP A 134 1.19 11.45 -16.36
CA ASP A 134 -0.24 11.23 -16.53
C ASP A 134 -0.53 9.74 -16.34
N VAL A 135 -1.14 9.40 -15.21
CA VAL A 135 -1.40 8.01 -14.80
C VAL A 135 -2.88 7.81 -14.52
N VAL A 136 -3.36 6.60 -14.79
CA VAL A 136 -4.68 6.16 -14.33
C VAL A 136 -4.51 5.60 -12.93
N LEU A 137 -5.10 6.28 -11.96
CA LEU A 137 -5.14 5.87 -10.56
C LEU A 137 -6.41 5.09 -10.28
N VAL A 138 -6.26 3.96 -9.60
CA VAL A 138 -7.34 3.09 -9.16
C VAL A 138 -7.37 3.04 -7.64
N GLU A 139 -8.46 3.53 -7.05
CA GLU A 139 -8.70 3.51 -5.62
C GLU A 139 -9.54 2.31 -5.26
N LEU A 140 -9.02 1.49 -4.35
CA LEU A 140 -9.70 0.33 -3.81
C LEU A 140 -10.24 0.68 -2.42
N ILE A 141 -11.57 0.75 -2.30
CA ILE A 141 -12.27 1.20 -1.08
C ILE A 141 -12.98 0.01 -0.44
N PHE A 142 -12.77 -0.12 0.88
CA PHE A 142 -13.31 -1.18 1.72
C PHE A 142 -14.11 -0.58 2.89
N ASP A 143 -14.73 -1.42 3.72
CA ASP A 143 -15.45 -1.00 4.94
C ASP A 143 -14.52 -0.48 6.03
N ALA A 144 -13.26 -0.93 6.03
CA ALA A 144 -12.23 -0.50 6.96
C ALA A 144 -10.89 -0.26 6.25
N PRO A 145 -9.95 0.47 6.88
CA PRO A 145 -8.59 0.59 6.37
C PRO A 145 -7.89 -0.78 6.35
N HIS A 146 -7.38 -1.18 5.18
CA HIS A 146 -6.64 -2.43 5.00
C HIS A 146 -5.26 -2.22 4.39
N ILE A 147 -4.40 -3.22 4.57
CA ILE A 147 -3.10 -3.32 3.89
C ILE A 147 -3.20 -4.41 2.82
N LEU A 148 -3.02 -4.02 1.57
CA LEU A 148 -3.11 -4.86 0.39
C LEU A 148 -1.74 -5.40 -0.02
N TYR A 149 -1.72 -6.54 -0.68
CA TYR A 149 -0.54 -7.00 -1.42
C TYR A 149 -0.65 -6.57 -2.88
N ALA A 150 0.22 -5.66 -3.31
CA ALA A 150 0.21 -5.08 -4.65
C ALA A 150 1.63 -5.05 -5.24
N ASP A 151 1.84 -5.61 -6.44
CA ASP A 151 3.14 -5.78 -7.09
C ASP A 151 4.24 -6.35 -6.16
N GLY A 152 3.85 -7.26 -5.25
CA GLY A 152 4.75 -7.87 -4.27
C GLY A 152 5.08 -6.99 -3.05
N LEU A 153 4.45 -5.82 -2.92
CA LEU A 153 4.60 -4.90 -1.80
C LEU A 153 3.34 -4.86 -0.93
N GLU A 154 3.52 -4.52 0.35
CA GLU A 154 2.42 -4.29 1.30
C GLU A 154 2.05 -2.80 1.26
N VAL A 155 0.87 -2.45 0.77
CA VAL A 155 0.46 -1.06 0.51
C VAL A 155 -0.86 -0.72 1.19
N ALA A 156 -1.05 0.52 1.64
CA ALA A 156 -2.32 0.92 2.21
C ALA A 156 -3.41 1.04 1.14
N ALA A 157 -4.62 0.55 1.45
CA ALA A 157 -5.81 0.80 0.66
C ALA A 157 -6.22 2.29 0.70
N ALA A 158 -7.08 2.68 -0.24
CA ALA A 158 -7.70 3.99 -0.21
C ALA A 158 -8.57 4.11 1.06
N GLN A 159 -8.51 5.26 1.73
CA GLN A 159 -9.44 5.51 2.83
C GLN A 159 -10.79 5.94 2.25
N PRO A 160 -11.91 5.43 2.79
CA PRO A 160 -13.19 6.06 2.52
C PRO A 160 -13.08 7.52 2.93
N ILE A 161 -13.56 8.43 2.08
CA ILE A 161 -13.72 9.82 2.48
C ILE A 161 -14.74 9.80 3.62
N SER A 162 -14.28 9.88 4.86
CA SER A 162 -15.16 10.22 5.96
C SER A 162 -15.73 11.59 5.63
N GLN A 163 -17.02 11.62 5.26
CA GLN A 163 -17.77 12.87 5.28
C GLN A 163 -17.57 13.45 6.67
N ILE A 164 -16.85 14.58 6.73
CA ILE A 164 -16.81 15.40 7.92
C ILE A 164 -18.27 15.81 8.14
N ALA A 165 -18.89 15.22 9.16
CA ALA A 165 -20.16 15.67 9.69
C ALA A 165 -19.98 17.02 10.38
#